data_AF-A0A1E3H5U6-F1
#
_entry.id   AF-A0A1E3H5U6-F1
#
_cell.length_a   1.000
_cell.length_b   1.000
_cell.length_c   1.000
_cell.angle_alpha   90.00
_cell.angle_beta   90.00
_cell.angle_gamma   90.00
#
_symmetry.space_group_name_H-M   'P 1'
#
loop_
_entity.id
_entity.type
_entity.pdbx_description
1 polymer ?
#
loop_
_entity_poly.entity_id
_entity_poly.type
_entity_poly.pdbx_seq_one_letter_code
_entity_poly.pdbx_strand_id
1 'polypeptide(L)'
;MIGAMRTSLAGMTAASSRFEASAGRVAAAGVSGPMPAGTDAPTAPGALQPAPSGGVAMPEVSFAAEAVEQMTAKAAYQASVATFRAANEMTRDVLDLLA
;
A
#
# COMPACT_ATOMS: atom_id res chain seq x y z
N MET A 1 3.69 10.62 24.37
CA MET A 1 2.61 11.30 23.62
C MET A 1 3.03 11.72 22.22
N ILE A 2 3.82 12.79 22.06
CA ILE A 2 4.21 13.34 20.74
C ILE A 2 4.92 12.29 19.87
N GLY A 3 5.77 11.45 20.46
CA GLY A 3 6.41 10.33 19.76
C GLY A 3 5.41 9.31 19.19
N ALA A 4 4.39 8.93 19.95
CA ALA A 4 3.37 7.97 19.52
C ALA A 4 2.44 8.54 18.44
N MET A 5 2.12 9.84 18.49
CA MET A 5 1.38 10.52 17.43
C MET A 5 2.18 10.56 16.13
N ARG A 6 3.49 10.85 16.19
CA ARG A 6 4.38 10.83 15.02
C ARG A 6 4.51 9.43 14.42
N THR A 7 4.66 8.40 15.25
CA THR A 7 4.68 7.01 14.77
C THR A 7 3.36 6.59 14.14
N SER A 8 2.22 6.98 14.75
CA SER A 8 0.90 6.69 14.19
C SER A 8 0.67 7.42 12.86
N LEU A 9 1.08 8.69 12.75
CA LEU A 9 1.02 9.45 11.51
C LEU A 9 1.88 8.81 10.42
N ALA A 10 3.10 8.38 10.75
CA ALA A 10 3.98 7.68 9.83
C ALA A 10 3.42 6.30 9.41
N GLY A 11 2.77 5.57 10.33
CA GLY A 11 2.08 4.32 10.02
C GLY A 11 0.90 4.54 9.08
N MET A 12 0.16 5.63 9.26
CA MET A 12 -0.99 6.01 8.44
C MET A 12 -0.58 6.36 7.01
N THR A 13 0.49 7.15 6.82
CA THR A 13 1.01 7.51 5.49
C THR A 13 1.60 6.30 4.76
N ALA A 14 2.32 5.43 5.47
CA ALA A 14 2.85 4.19 4.91
C ALA A 14 1.75 3.19 4.52
N ALA A 15 0.65 3.11 5.28
CA ALA A 15 -0.50 2.30 4.92
C ALA A 15 -1.21 2.83 3.67
N SER A 16 -1.33 4.16 3.52
CA SER A 16 -1.91 4.79 2.32
C SER A 16 -1.10 4.49 1.07
N SER A 17 0.23 4.66 1.13
CA SER A 17 1.08 4.41 -0.04
C SER A 17 1.06 2.94 -0.50
N ARG A 18 0.96 2.00 0.44
CA ARG A 18 0.78 0.57 0.13
C ARG A 18 -0.57 0.28 -0.52
N PHE A 19 -1.65 0.89 -0.04
CA PHE A 19 -2.97 0.76 -0.63
C PHE A 19 -3.02 1.36 -2.05
N GLU A 20 -2.39 2.51 -2.27
CA GLU A 20 -2.30 3.14 -3.60
C GLU A 20 -1.48 2.30 -4.58
N ALA A 21 -0.34 1.76 -4.15
CA ALA A 21 0.48 0.86 -4.95
C ALA A 21 -0.29 -0.43 -5.33
N SER A 22 -1.09 -0.95 -4.39
CA SER A 22 -1.98 -2.08 -4.60
C SER A 22 -3.08 -1.78 -5.63
N ALA A 23 -3.77 -0.65 -5.46
CA ALA A 23 -4.81 -0.20 -6.39
C ALA A 23 -4.26 -0.02 -7.81
N GLY A 24 -3.04 0.52 -7.94
CA GLY A 24 -2.34 0.64 -9.23
C GLY A 24 -2.08 -0.71 -9.91
N ARG A 25 -1.66 -1.73 -9.14
CA ARG A 25 -1.47 -3.09 -9.67
C ARG A 25 -2.79 -3.74 -10.11
N VAL A 26 -3.87 -3.58 -9.35
CA VAL A 26 -5.21 -4.07 -9.74
C VAL A 26 -5.71 -3.37 -11.00
N ALA A 27 -5.54 -2.05 -11.10
CA ALA A 27 -5.95 -1.28 -12.27
C ALA A 27 -5.18 -1.68 -13.54
N ALA A 28 -3.86 -1.88 -13.42
CA ALA A 28 -3.02 -2.36 -14.52
C ALA A 28 -3.41 -3.78 -14.97
N ALA A 29 -3.77 -4.66 -14.02
CA ALA A 29 -4.25 -6.00 -14.33
C ALA A 29 -5.61 -5.99 -15.07
N GLY A 30 -6.50 -5.05 -14.76
CA GLY A 30 -7.77 -4.86 -15.47
C GLY A 30 -7.64 -4.19 -16.84
N VAL A 31 -6.59 -3.40 -17.06
CA VAL A 31 -6.30 -2.70 -18.33
C VAL A 31 -5.53 -3.57 -19.35
N SER A 32 -4.86 -4.64 -18.90
CA SER A 32 -4.08 -5.53 -19.76
C SER A 32 -4.97 -6.50 -20.56
N GLY A 33 -5.85 -5.97 -21.42
CA GLY A 33 -6.24 -6.64 -22.66
C GLY A 33 -5.06 -6.70 -23.65
N PRO A 34 -5.10 -7.55 -24.70
CA PRO A 34 -3.94 -7.80 -25.56
C PRO A 34 -3.41 -6.49 -26.16
N MET A 35 -2.23 -6.06 -25.70
CA MET A 35 -1.53 -4.90 -26.27
C MET A 35 -0.80 -5.36 -27.54
N PRO A 36 -0.93 -4.63 -28.67
CA PRO A 36 -0.26 -5.01 -29.91
C PRO A 36 1.25 -4.97 -29.70
N ALA A 37 1.93 -6.03 -30.16
CA ALA A 37 3.37 -6.15 -30.08
C ALA A 37 4.05 -4.95 -30.77
N GLY A 38 4.64 -4.08 -29.97
CA GLY A 38 5.47 -2.96 -30.38
C GLY A 38 6.71 -2.94 -29.50
N THR A 39 7.87 -2.91 -30.14
CA THR A 39 9.19 -3.18 -29.59
C THR A 39 9.66 -2.13 -28.57
N ASP A 40 10.58 -2.57 -27.70
CA ASP A 40 11.53 -1.77 -26.91
C ASP A 40 11.01 -1.09 -25.62
N ALA A 41 11.08 -1.82 -24.49
CA ALA A 41 11.03 -1.24 -23.15
C ALA A 41 12.35 -1.54 -22.39
N PRO A 42 12.97 -0.56 -21.69
CA PRO A 42 14.28 -0.70 -21.09
C PRO A 42 14.25 -1.59 -19.82
N THR A 43 15.18 -2.54 -19.76
CA THR A 43 15.32 -3.54 -18.70
C THR A 43 15.76 -2.90 -17.37
N ALA A 44 14.93 -2.97 -16.33
CA ALA A 44 15.33 -2.68 -14.95
C ALA A 44 16.12 -3.87 -14.35
N PRO A 45 17.18 -3.65 -13.54
CA PRO A 45 18.04 -4.71 -13.04
C PRO A 45 17.30 -5.53 -11.97
N GLY A 46 17.03 -6.80 -12.28
CA GLY A 46 16.26 -7.73 -11.46
C GLY A 46 15.31 -8.64 -12.26
N ALA A 47 15.16 -8.40 -13.57
CA ALA A 47 14.37 -9.25 -14.44
C ALA A 47 15.04 -10.63 -14.64
N LEU A 48 14.41 -11.68 -14.10
CA LEU A 48 14.61 -13.04 -14.56
C LEU A 48 14.41 -13.05 -16.09
N GLN A 49 15.43 -13.48 -16.82
CA GLN A 49 15.48 -13.56 -18.28
C GLN A 49 14.20 -14.24 -18.84
N PRO A 50 13.45 -13.63 -19.78
CA PRO A 50 12.32 -14.30 -20.41
C PRO A 50 12.78 -15.47 -21.26
N ALA A 51 12.11 -16.61 -21.15
CA ALA A 51 12.29 -17.75 -22.05
C ALA A 51 11.96 -17.35 -23.51
N PRO A 52 12.65 -17.90 -24.51
CA PRO A 52 12.51 -17.49 -25.91
C PRO A 52 11.29 -18.14 -26.56
N SER A 53 10.07 -17.72 -26.21
CA SER A 53 8.86 -17.91 -27.03
C SER A 53 7.73 -17.04 -26.50
N GLY A 54 7.49 -15.88 -27.13
CA GLY A 54 6.17 -15.22 -27.24
C GLY A 54 5.31 -14.94 -25.99
N GLY A 55 5.76 -15.22 -24.78
CA GLY A 55 5.05 -14.95 -23.55
C GLY A 55 5.52 -13.62 -22.98
N VAL A 56 4.72 -12.57 -23.13
CA VAL A 56 4.80 -11.45 -22.18
C VAL A 56 4.55 -12.05 -20.80
N ALA A 57 5.55 -11.98 -19.92
CA ALA A 57 5.40 -12.32 -18.52
C ALA A 57 4.37 -11.34 -17.95
N MET A 58 3.10 -11.71 -18.06
CA MET A 58 2.04 -10.99 -17.38
C MET A 58 2.40 -11.05 -15.90
N PRO A 59 2.46 -9.90 -15.20
CA PRO A 59 2.46 -9.94 -13.76
C PRO A 59 1.18 -10.68 -13.38
N GLU A 60 1.29 -11.93 -12.93
CA GLU A 60 0.14 -12.66 -12.41
C GLU A 60 -0.26 -11.98 -11.09
N VAL A 61 -1.02 -10.89 -11.19
CA VAL A 61 -1.59 -10.21 -10.03
C VAL A 61 -2.71 -11.12 -9.51
N SER A 62 -2.41 -11.87 -8.45
CA SER A 62 -3.42 -12.62 -7.72
C SER A 62 -4.37 -11.63 -7.04
N PHE A 63 -5.56 -11.42 -7.60
CA PHE A 63 -6.59 -10.54 -7.04
C PHE A 63 -6.92 -10.89 -5.58
N ALA A 64 -6.84 -12.18 -5.21
CA ALA A 64 -7.02 -12.63 -3.84
C ALA A 64 -5.89 -12.14 -2.92
N ALA A 65 -4.62 -12.26 -3.34
CA ALA A 65 -3.49 -11.76 -2.57
C ALA A 65 -3.50 -10.23 -2.46
N GLU A 66 -3.87 -9.54 -3.53
CA GLU A 66 -3.95 -8.07 -3.57
C GLU A 66 -5.11 -7.54 -2.71
N ALA A 67 -6.25 -8.23 -2.67
CA ALA A 67 -7.34 -7.90 -1.74
C ALA A 67 -6.92 -8.07 -0.27
N VAL A 68 -6.12 -9.09 0.06
CA VAL A 68 -5.57 -9.28 1.41
C VAL A 68 -4.58 -8.18 1.74
N GLU A 69 -3.74 -7.75 0.79
CA GLU A 69 -2.82 -6.62 0.99
C GLU A 69 -3.59 -5.32 1.27
N GLN A 70 -4.67 -5.04 0.51
CA GLN A 70 -5.54 -3.89 0.77
C GLN A 70 -6.24 -3.97 2.13
N MET A 71 -6.73 -5.15 2.50
CA MET A 71 -7.39 -5.37 3.78
C MET A 71 -6.41 -5.19 4.95
N THR A 72 -5.19 -5.68 4.80
CA THR A 72 -4.12 -5.54 5.80
C THR A 72 -3.67 -4.09 5.92
N ALA A 73 -3.52 -3.39 4.79
CA ALA A 73 -3.21 -1.96 4.76
C ALA A 73 -4.31 -1.13 5.47
N LYS A 74 -5.59 -1.44 5.20
CA LYS A 74 -6.73 -0.80 5.89
C LYS A 74 -6.72 -1.09 7.39
N ALA A 75 -6.44 -2.33 7.80
CA ALA A 75 -6.35 -2.68 9.21
C ALA A 75 -5.20 -1.93 9.92
N ALA A 76 -4.04 -1.83 9.28
CA ALA A 76 -2.89 -1.09 9.80
C ALA A 76 -3.17 0.43 9.93
N TYR A 77 -3.90 0.99 8.98
CA TYR A 77 -4.39 2.37 9.03
C TYR A 77 -5.33 2.58 10.24
N GLN A 78 -6.33 1.70 10.40
CA GLN A 78 -7.28 1.78 11.50
C GLN A 78 -6.62 1.63 12.87
N ALA A 79 -5.66 0.72 13.00
CA ALA A 79 -4.86 0.57 14.21
C ALA A 79 -4.11 1.86 14.56
N SER A 80 -3.50 2.51 13.56
CA SER A 80 -2.79 3.79 13.73
C SER A 80 -3.72 4.94 14.15
N VAL A 81 -4.96 4.97 13.62
CA VAL A 81 -5.99 5.94 14.05
C VAL A 81 -6.39 5.72 15.50
N ALA A 82 -6.55 4.47 15.93
CA ALA A 82 -6.91 4.15 17.31
C ALA A 82 -5.84 4.62 18.31
N THR A 83 -4.55 4.42 18.02
CA THR A 83 -3.46 4.96 18.86
C THR A 83 -3.46 6.48 18.89
N PHE A 84 -3.74 7.14 17.76
CA PHE A 84 -3.83 8.61 17.73
C PHE A 84 -4.99 9.13 18.59
N ARG A 85 -6.16 8.46 18.56
CA ARG A 85 -7.31 8.83 19.39
C ARG A 85 -7.01 8.67 20.88
N ALA A 86 -6.46 7.53 21.28
CA ALA A 86 -6.03 7.30 22.65
C ALA A 86 -5.00 8.35 23.10
N ALA A 87 -4.07 8.74 22.22
CA ALA A 87 -3.12 9.81 22.50
C ALA A 87 -3.81 11.18 22.68
N ASN A 88 -4.84 11.48 21.90
CA ASN A 88 -5.58 12.73 22.03
C ASN A 88 -6.44 12.77 23.31
N GLU A 89 -7.06 11.64 23.68
CA GLU A 89 -7.83 11.50 24.91
C GLU A 89 -6.98 11.76 26.15
N MET A 90 -5.83 11.09 26.32
CA MET A 90 -5.02 11.38 27.51
C MET A 90 -4.36 12.77 27.46
N THR A 91 -4.25 13.41 26.28
CA THR A 91 -3.82 14.82 26.20
C THR A 91 -4.92 15.75 26.73
N ARG A 92 -6.18 15.43 26.42
CA ARG A 92 -7.35 16.15 26.92
C ARG A 92 -7.49 15.98 28.43
N ASP A 93 -7.32 14.77 28.96
CA ASP A 93 -7.41 14.52 30.40
C ASP A 93 -6.36 15.31 31.19
N VAL A 94 -5.15 15.48 30.65
CA VAL A 94 -4.10 16.32 31.26
C VAL A 94 -4.48 17.80 31.22
N LEU A 95 -5.10 18.27 30.14
CA LEU A 95 -5.58 19.65 30.02
C LEU A 95 -6.74 19.91 30.99
N ASP A 96 -7.68 18.97 31.12
CA ASP A 96 -8.84 19.08 32.01
C ASP A 96 -8.43 19.04 33.49
N LEU A 97 -7.28 18.43 33.85
CA LEU A 97 -6.75 18.44 35.21
C LEU A 97 -6.08 19.78 35.60
N LEU A 98 -5.68 20.58 34.60
CA LEU A 98 -5.05 21.89 34.79
C LEU A 98 -6.06 23.05 34.80
N ALA A 99 -7.28 22.82 34.32
CA ALA A 99 -8.36 23.80 34.24
C ALA A 99 -9.22 23.83 35.53
#